data_AF-A0A3E0PAU0-F1
#
_entry.id   AF-A0A3E0PAU0-F1
#
_cell.length_a   1.000
_cell.length_b   1.000
_cell.length_c   1.000
_cell.angle_alpha   90.00
_cell.angle_beta   90.00
_cell.angle_gamma   90.00
#
_symmetry.space_group_name_H-M   'P 1'
#
loop_
_entity.id
_entity.type
_entity.pdbx_description
1 polymer ?
#
loop_
_entity_poly.entity_id
_entity_poly.type
_entity_poly.pdbx_seq_one_letter_code
_entity_poly.pdbx_strand_id
1 'polypeptide(L)'
;MGLHEKENKAVKELGDAINTAIESSAVVADALEHLRRLGYEADLNVKLEIRLQEVEEPIEEPLESVELELTEEDLRTLRRMKIRVDD
;
A
#
# COMPACT_ATOMS: atom_id res chain seq x y z
N MET A 1 -16.93 -25.20 4.23
CA MET A 1 -15.59 -25.40 4.83
C MET A 1 -14.59 -24.66 3.95
N GLY A 2 -14.07 -23.47 4.22
CA GLY A 2 -14.14 -22.54 5.35
C GLY A 2 -13.15 -21.41 5.02
N LEU A 3 -13.58 -20.39 4.29
CA LEU A 3 -12.74 -19.23 3.92
C LEU A 3 -12.11 -18.59 5.17
N HIS A 4 -12.92 -18.47 6.22
CA HIS A 4 -12.49 -17.98 7.53
C HIS A 4 -11.36 -18.77 8.18
N GLU A 5 -11.21 -20.08 7.92
CA GLU A 5 -10.15 -20.87 8.53
C GLU A 5 -8.78 -20.56 7.91
N LYS A 6 -8.75 -20.34 6.59
CA LYS A 6 -7.53 -19.94 5.89
C LYS A 6 -7.14 -18.50 6.22
N GLU A 7 -8.12 -17.59 6.26
CA GLU A 7 -7.92 -16.19 6.64
C GLU A 7 -7.36 -16.06 8.06
N ASN A 8 -7.98 -16.75 9.03
CA ASN A 8 -7.50 -16.74 10.41
C ASN A 8 -6.10 -17.34 10.56
N LYS A 9 -5.79 -18.38 9.78
CA LYS A 9 -4.44 -18.97 9.77
C LYS A 9 -3.40 -17.99 9.23
N ALA A 10 -3.69 -17.28 8.14
CA ALA A 10 -2.79 -16.27 7.59
C ALA A 10 -2.55 -15.11 8.57
N VAL A 11 -3.61 -14.63 9.25
CA VAL A 11 -3.50 -13.59 10.29
C VAL A 11 -2.62 -14.08 11.45
N LYS A 12 -2.79 -15.33 11.88
CA LYS A 12 -1.97 -15.92 12.94
C LYS A 12 -0.50 -16.05 12.53
N GLU A 13 -0.22 -16.57 11.35
CA GLU A 13 1.15 -16.72 10.83
C GLU A 13 1.86 -15.36 10.73
N LEU A 14 1.15 -14.32 10.30
CA LEU A 14 1.68 -12.96 10.28
C LEU A 14 1.96 -12.43 11.70
N GLY A 15 1.04 -12.67 12.65
CA GLY A 15 1.24 -12.30 14.05
C GLY A 15 2.48 -12.97 14.67
N ASP A 16 2.63 -14.27 14.45
CA ASP A 16 3.76 -15.06 14.95
C ASP A 16 5.09 -14.57 14.34
N ALA A 17 5.10 -14.26 13.04
CA ALA A 17 6.28 -13.72 12.36
C ALA A 17 6.69 -12.34 12.91
N ILE A 18 5.72 -11.45 13.17
CA ILE A 18 5.98 -10.13 13.74
C ILE A 18 6.52 -10.24 15.16
N ASN A 19 5.92 -11.08 16.00
CA ASN A 19 6.42 -11.29 17.36
C ASN A 19 7.86 -11.80 17.37
N THR A 20 8.15 -12.79 16.52
CA THR A 20 9.51 -13.32 16.37
C THR A 20 10.49 -12.24 15.91
N ALA A 21 10.07 -11.37 14.98
CA ALA A 21 10.90 -10.26 14.49
C ALA A 21 11.16 -9.20 15.58
N ILE A 22 10.16 -8.90 16.42
CA ILE A 22 10.29 -7.93 17.52
C ILE A 22 11.19 -8.50 18.62
N GLU A 23 10.99 -9.76 19.02
CA GLU A 23 11.81 -10.44 20.03
C GLU A 23 13.28 -10.53 19.64
N SER A 24 13.57 -10.73 18.35
CA SER A 24 14.93 -10.83 17.82
C SER A 24 15.54 -9.49 17.38
N SER A 25 14.77 -8.39 17.46
CA SER A 25 15.22 -7.09 16.99
C SER A 25 16.21 -6.43 17.96
N ALA A 26 17.46 -6.28 17.51
CA ALA A 26 18.48 -5.52 18.24
C ALA A 26 18.04 -4.08 18.51
N VAL A 27 17.31 -3.45 17.59
CA VAL A 27 16.81 -2.07 17.74
C VAL A 27 15.80 -1.98 18.90
N VAL A 28 14.92 -2.97 19.02
CA VAL A 28 13.95 -3.02 20.13
C VAL A 28 14.66 -3.29 21.45
N ALA A 29 15.64 -4.20 21.47
CA ALA A 29 16.44 -4.48 22.66
C ALA A 29 17.20 -3.24 23.16
N ASP A 30 17.87 -2.51 22.27
CA ASP A 30 18.61 -1.29 22.60
C ASP A 30 17.68 -0.19 23.16
N ALA A 31 16.48 -0.06 22.60
CA ALA A 31 15.47 0.89 23.08
C ALA A 31 14.96 0.51 24.48
N LEU A 32 14.69 -0.79 24.74
CA LEU A 32 14.28 -1.28 26.05
C LEU A 32 15.39 -1.08 27.10
N GLU A 33 16.66 -1.33 26.74
CA GLU A 33 17.79 -1.04 27.62
C GLU A 33 17.95 0.46 27.90
N HIS A 34 17.70 1.32 26.90
CA HIS A 34 17.68 2.76 27.12
C HIS A 34 16.63 3.14 28.17
N LEU A 35 15.41 2.61 28.08
CA LEU A 35 14.36 2.85 29.08
C LEU A 35 14.78 2.39 30.48
N ARG A 36 15.43 1.23 30.58
CA ARG A 36 15.98 0.72 31.86
C ARG A 36 17.06 1.65 32.43
N ARG A 37 17.95 2.18 31.60
CA ARG A 37 18.97 3.16 32.03
C ARG A 37 18.36 4.46 32.57
N LEU A 38 17.18 4.83 32.10
CA LEU A 38 16.42 5.97 32.62
C LEU A 38 15.64 5.63 33.90
N GLY A 39 15.71 4.40 34.40
CA GLY A 39 15.03 3.95 35.62
C GLY A 39 13.60 3.45 35.39
N TYR A 40 13.19 3.23 34.14
CA TYR A 40 11.87 2.70 33.81
C TYR A 40 11.95 1.21 33.47
N GLU A 41 11.03 0.43 34.03
CA GLU A 41 10.78 -0.93 33.56
C GLU A 41 9.73 -0.89 32.44
N ALA A 42 10.10 -1.40 31.27
CA ALA A 42 9.27 -1.33 30.08
C ALA A 42 8.49 -2.64 29.90
N ASP A 43 7.16 -2.54 29.93
CA ASP A 43 6.23 -3.59 29.52
C ASP A 43 5.69 -3.27 28.12
N LEU A 44 6.08 -4.06 27.13
CA LEU A 44 5.75 -3.83 25.73
C LEU A 44 4.51 -4.66 25.35
N ASN A 45 3.34 -4.01 25.34
CA ASN A 45 2.10 -4.61 24.86
C ASN A 45 1.80 -4.14 23.44
N VAL A 46 2.01 -5.01 22.44
CA VAL A 46 1.71 -4.72 21.03
C VAL A 46 0.35 -5.32 20.67
N LYS A 47 -0.63 -4.47 20.34
CA LYS A 47 -1.91 -4.91 19.78
C LYS A 47 -1.91 -4.63 18.28
N LEU A 48 -1.73 -5.67 17.48
CA LEU A 48 -1.74 -5.60 16.02
C LEU A 48 -3.15 -5.88 15.50
N GLU A 49 -3.71 -4.97 14.69
CA GLU A 49 -4.99 -5.16 14.01
C GLU A 49 -4.73 -5.28 12.49
N ILE A 50 -4.96 -6.47 11.94
CA ILE A 50 -4.85 -6.72 10.50
C ILE A 50 -6.27 -6.77 9.93
N ARG A 51 -6.55 -5.91 8.96
CA ARG A 51 -7.81 -5.93 8.20
C ARG A 51 -7.51 -6.41 6.79
N LEU A 52 -8.31 -7.35 6.31
CA LEU A 52 -8.29 -7.75 4.91
C LEU A 52 -9.15 -6.75 4.12
N GLN A 53 -8.58 -6.20 3.05
CA GLN A 53 -9.32 -5.40 2.08
C GLN A 53 -9.29 -6.17 0.76
N GLU A 54 -10.47 -6.39 0.18
CA GLU A 54 -10.58 -6.97 -1.15
C GLU A 54 -9.96 -6.00 -2.15
N VAL A 55 -9.06 -6.53 -3.00
CA VAL A 55 -8.48 -5.75 -4.09
C VAL A 55 -9.50 -5.80 -5.21
N GLU A 56 -10.16 -4.69 -5.49
CA GLU A 56 -10.91 -4.53 -6.75
C GLU A 56 -9.87 -4.63 -7.87
N GLU A 57 -9.98 -5.68 -8.70
CA GLU A 57 -9.19 -5.76 -9.92
C GLU A 57 -9.45 -4.49 -10.72
N PRO A 58 -8.41 -3.76 -11.18
CA PRO A 58 -8.63 -2.63 -12.05
C PRO A 58 -9.35 -3.17 -13.27
N ILE A 59 -10.58 -2.70 -13.48
CA ILE A 59 -11.31 -2.94 -14.72
C ILE A 59 -10.41 -2.36 -15.80
N GLU A 60 -9.78 -3.21 -16.60
CA GLU A 60 -9.19 -2.80 -17.87
C GLU A 60 -10.36 -2.35 -18.75
N GLU A 61 -10.79 -1.10 -18.58
CA GLU A 61 -11.70 -0.49 -19.53
C GLU A 61 -10.96 -0.50 -20.87
N PRO A 62 -11.54 -1.12 -21.93
CA PRO A 62 -10.94 -1.03 -23.25
C PRO A 62 -10.86 0.46 -23.58
N LEU A 63 -9.66 0.91 -23.96
CA LEU A 63 -9.46 2.23 -24.55
C LEU A 63 -10.35 2.31 -25.80
N GLU A 64 -11.61 2.71 -25.65
CA GLU A 64 -12.40 3.21 -26.75
C GLU A 64 -11.56 4.33 -27.36
N SER A 65 -11.24 4.19 -28.65
CA SER A 65 -10.56 5.21 -29.41
C SER A 65 -11.38 6.50 -29.27
N VAL A 66 -10.92 7.38 -28.39
CA VAL A 66 -11.46 8.74 -28.26
C VAL A 66 -11.02 9.44 -29.55
N GLU A 67 -11.89 9.41 -30.56
CA GLU A 67 -11.77 10.30 -31.72
C GLU A 67 -11.89 11.73 -31.18
N LEU A 68 -10.74 12.35 -30.98
CA LEU A 68 -10.65 13.74 -30.54
C LEU A 68 -11.17 14.62 -31.66
N GLU A 69 -12.46 15.00 -31.59
CA GLU A 69 -13.02 16.03 -32.46
C GLU A 69 -12.43 17.40 -32.07
N LEU A 70 -11.34 17.78 -32.74
CA LEU A 70 -10.70 19.06 -32.51
C LEU A 70 -11.54 20.20 -33.09
N THR A 71 -11.79 21.23 -32.27
CA THR A 71 -12.48 22.43 -32.73
C THR A 71 -11.53 23.35 -33.52
N GLU A 72 -12.07 24.32 -34.26
CA GLU A 72 -11.24 25.29 -35.01
C GLU A 72 -10.27 26.09 -34.12
N GLU A 73 -10.62 26.29 -32.85
CA GLU A 73 -9.77 26.97 -31.87
C GLU A 73 -8.58 26.10 -31.45
N ASP A 74 -8.80 24.80 -31.27
CA ASP A 74 -7.76 23.82 -30.94
C ASP A 74 -6.74 23.70 -32.08
N LEU A 75 -7.22 23.64 -33.33
CA LEU A 75 -6.37 23.60 -34.52
C LEU A 75 -5.49 24.85 -34.64
N ARG A 76 -6.01 26.04 -34.30
CA ARG A 76 -5.21 27.28 -34.28
C ARG A 76 -4.12 27.22 -33.21
N THR A 77 -4.44 26.67 -32.05
CA THR A 77 -3.50 26.53 -30.94
C THR A 77 -2.39 25.53 -31.28
N LEU A 78 -2.72 24.38 -31.85
CA LEU A 78 -1.75 23.37 -32.28
C LEU A 78 -0.81 23.90 -33.37
N ARG A 79 -1.34 24.68 -34.34
CA ARG A 79 -0.52 25.36 -35.36
C ARG A 79 0.46 26.37 -34.76
N ARG A 80 0.06 27.12 -33.73
CA ARG A 80 0.97 28.05 -33.01
C ARG A 80 2.09 27.29 -32.32
N MET A 81 1.79 26.10 -31.80
CA MET A 81 2.76 25.20 -31.18
C MET A 81 3.61 24.41 -32.19
N LYS A 82 3.39 24.62 -33.51
CA LYS A 82 4.03 23.90 -34.63
C LYS A 82 3.86 22.38 -34.57
N ILE A 83 2.79 21.91 -33.94
CA ILE A 83 2.44 20.50 -33.90
C ILE A 83 1.73 20.18 -35.22
N ARG A 84 2.24 19.18 -35.94
CA ARG A 84 1.59 18.65 -37.14
C ARG A 84 0.52 17.68 -36.70
N VAL A 85 -0.71 17.92 -37.14
CA VAL A 85 -1.82 16.97 -37.03
C VAL A 85 -1.99 16.41 -38.42
N ASP A 86 -1.76 15.12 -38.60
CA ASP A 86 -2.12 14.41 -39.82
C ASP A 86 -3.61 14.02 -39.70
N ASP A 87 -4.40 14.27 -40.75
CA ASP A 87 -5.83 13.93 -40.84
C ASP A 87 -6.09 12.43 -40.70
#